data_AF-X1MRX4-F1
#
_entry.id   AF-X1MRX4-F1
#
_cell.length_a   1.000
_cell.length_b   1.000
_cell.length_c   1.000
_cell.angle_alpha   90.00
_cell.angle_beta   90.00
_cell.angle_gamma   90.00
#
_symmetry.space_group_name_H-M   'P 1'
#
loop_
_entity.id
_entity.type
_entity.pdbx_description
1 polymer ?
#
loop_
_entity_poly.entity_id
_entity_poly.type
_entity_poly.pdbx_seq_one_letter_code
_entity_poly.pdbx_strand_id
1 'polypeptide(L)'
;ISQEEVSIAEKRGIYLEISTRKGHSLTNGWVAKLAEETGAKLILNSDAHSPDDFISTEQARKTLQGAGLSLKAREKVIRNSEELLKERNI
;
A
#
# COMPACT_ATOMS: atom_id res chain seq x y z
N ILE A 1 13.65 -3.32 -0.84
CA ILE A 1 13.55 -2.15 -1.72
C ILE A 1 14.41 -1.01 -1.18
N SER A 2 15.11 -0.29 -2.05
CA SER A 2 15.94 0.88 -1.72
C SER A 2 15.23 2.19 -2.05
N GLN A 3 15.76 3.32 -1.57
CA GLN A 3 15.21 4.65 -1.85
C GLN A 3 15.33 5.00 -3.35
N GLU A 4 16.40 4.57 -4.02
CA GLU A 4 16.59 4.77 -5.47
C GLU A 4 15.51 4.06 -6.28
N GLU A 5 15.21 2.80 -5.93
CA GLU A 5 14.15 2.02 -6.58
C GLU A 5 12.79 2.70 -6.42
N VAL A 6 12.49 3.19 -5.22
CA VAL A 6 11.25 3.91 -4.93
C VAL A 6 11.17 5.23 -5.69
N SER A 7 12.28 5.98 -5.82
CA SER A 7 12.30 7.21 -6.63
C SER A 7 12.09 6.92 -8.12
N ILE A 8 12.60 5.80 -8.63
CA ILE A 8 12.32 5.36 -10.02
C ILE A 8 10.84 5.01 -10.18
N ALA A 9 10.24 4.34 -9.20
CA ALA A 9 8.81 4.01 -9.22
C ALA A 9 7.94 5.27 -9.25
N GLU A 10 8.23 6.25 -8.38
CA GLU A 10 7.54 7.55 -8.33
C GLU A 10 7.58 8.25 -9.69
N LYS A 11 8.78 8.42 -10.28
CA LYS A 11 8.97 9.08 -11.58
C LYS A 11 8.23 8.39 -12.73
N ARG A 12 7.96 7.08 -12.61
CA ARG A 12 7.25 6.29 -13.61
C ARG A 12 5.75 6.15 -13.33
N GLY A 13 5.24 6.76 -12.25
CA GLY A 13 3.85 6.59 -11.84
C GLY A 13 3.51 5.17 -11.39
N ILE A 14 4.51 4.42 -10.92
CA ILE A 14 4.33 3.06 -10.38
C ILE A 14 3.93 3.17 -8.91
N TYR A 15 2.87 2.45 -8.55
CA TYR A 15 2.40 2.34 -7.18
C TYR A 15 3.20 1.27 -6.44
N LEU A 16 3.43 1.46 -5.14
CA LEU A 16 3.99 0.45 -4.26
C LEU A 16 2.89 -0.17 -3.38
N GLU A 17 3.04 -1.46 -3.07
CA GLU A 17 2.05 -2.20 -2.30
C GLU A 17 2.38 -2.20 -0.80
N ILE A 18 1.36 -1.89 0.01
CA ILE A 18 1.26 -2.34 1.40
C ILE A 18 0.44 -3.63 1.39
N SER A 19 0.99 -4.71 1.94
CA SER A 19 0.33 -6.01 1.91
C SER A 19 -0.35 -6.33 3.24
N THR A 20 -1.56 -6.91 3.22
CA THR A 20 -2.18 -7.47 4.43
C THR A 20 -1.89 -8.96 4.60
N ARG A 21 -1.22 -9.58 3.64
CA ARG A 21 -0.87 -11.00 3.67
C ARG A 21 0.06 -11.31 4.84
N LYS A 22 -0.28 -12.37 5.59
CA LYS A 22 0.54 -12.87 6.70
C LYS A 22 1.94 -13.23 6.18
N GLY A 23 2.97 -12.78 6.89
CA GLY A 23 4.38 -13.01 6.52
C GLY A 23 4.96 -12.02 5.51
N HIS A 24 4.14 -11.32 4.71
CA HIS A 24 4.61 -10.27 3.79
C HIS A 24 4.48 -8.87 4.41
N SER A 25 3.60 -8.71 5.40
CA SER A 25 3.27 -7.41 6.01
C SER A 25 4.28 -6.89 7.04
N LEU A 26 5.26 -7.70 7.44
CA LEU A 26 6.21 -7.37 8.53
C LEU A 26 7.03 -6.11 8.24
N THR A 27 7.33 -5.84 6.98
CA THR A 27 8.16 -4.71 6.54
C THR A 27 7.34 -3.58 5.91
N ASN A 28 6.01 -3.61 6.03
CA ASN A 28 5.14 -2.54 5.53
C ASN A 28 5.56 -1.15 6.01
N GLY A 29 6.05 -1.04 7.25
CA GLY A 29 6.55 0.23 7.78
C GLY A 29 7.75 0.80 7.02
N TRP A 30 8.62 -0.07 6.50
CA TRP A 30 9.74 0.36 5.66
C TRP A 30 9.26 0.88 4.30
N VAL A 31 8.30 0.20 3.69
CA VAL A 31 7.69 0.63 2.41
C VAL A 31 6.96 1.97 2.57
N ALA A 32 6.15 2.10 3.63
CA ALA A 32 5.42 3.33 3.94
C ALA A 32 6.37 4.52 4.14
N LYS A 33 7.43 4.33 4.95
CA LYS A 33 8.45 5.35 5.19
C LYS A 33 9.10 5.83 3.88
N LEU A 34 9.60 4.90 3.06
CA LEU A 34 10.25 5.29 1.80
C LEU A 34 9.28 5.98 0.83
N ALA A 35 8.03 5.55 0.79
CA ALA A 35 7.00 6.20 -0.04
C ALA A 35 6.69 7.62 0.43
N GLU A 36 6.62 7.87 1.74
CA GLU A 36 6.44 9.23 2.28
C GLU A 36 7.65 10.12 2.00
N GLU A 37 8.88 9.61 2.11
CA GLU A 37 10.11 10.36 1.85
C GLU A 37 10.31 10.72 0.37
N THR A 38 9.81 9.88 -0.54
CA THR A 38 10.02 10.05 -2.00
C THR A 38 8.80 10.61 -2.72
N GLY A 39 7.61 10.55 -2.12
CA GLY A 39 6.35 10.92 -2.76
C GLY A 39 5.69 9.79 -3.58
N ALA A 40 6.26 8.57 -3.57
CA ALA A 40 5.68 7.43 -4.28
C ALA A 40 4.25 7.14 -3.80
N LYS A 41 3.37 6.77 -4.74
CA LYS A 41 1.99 6.39 -4.39
C LYS A 41 1.96 4.98 -3.82
N LEU A 42 1.15 4.79 -2.78
CA LEU A 42 0.88 3.47 -2.18
C LEU A 42 -0.49 2.94 -2.60
N ILE A 43 -0.63 1.62 -2.67
CA ILE A 43 -1.91 0.88 -2.69
C ILE A 43 -1.93 -0.16 -1.56
N LEU A 44 -3.11 -0.75 -1.33
CA LEU A 44 -3.28 -1.87 -0.40
C LEU A 44 -3.74 -3.11 -1.18
N ASN A 45 -3.14 -4.26 -0.89
CA ASN A 45 -3.58 -5.55 -1.44
C ASN A 45 -3.49 -6.64 -0.38
N SER A 46 -4.39 -7.63 -0.45
CA SER A 46 -4.37 -8.78 0.45
C SER A 46 -3.61 -9.98 -0.09
N ASP A 47 -3.31 -10.02 -1.39
CA ASP A 47 -2.64 -11.15 -2.06
C ASP A 47 -3.30 -12.49 -1.65
N ALA A 48 -4.63 -12.53 -1.81
CA ALA A 48 -5.46 -13.58 -1.25
C ALA A 48 -5.25 -14.92 -1.97
N HIS A 49 -4.86 -15.93 -1.20
CA HIS A 49 -4.72 -17.32 -1.64
C HIS A 49 -5.66 -18.26 -0.87
N SER A 50 -6.24 -17.79 0.23
CA SER A 50 -7.18 -18.51 1.08
C SER A 50 -8.32 -17.59 1.54
N PRO A 51 -9.48 -18.12 1.97
CA PRO A 51 -10.58 -17.30 2.46
C PRO A 51 -10.21 -16.37 3.61
N ASP A 52 -9.26 -16.78 4.46
CA ASP A 52 -8.78 -16.00 5.61
C ASP A 52 -7.93 -14.78 5.20
N ASP A 53 -7.56 -14.66 3.93
CA ASP A 53 -6.85 -13.48 3.40
C ASP A 53 -7.81 -12.35 3.04
N PHE A 54 -9.13 -12.60 2.97
CA PHE A 54 -10.12 -11.54 2.83
C PHE A 54 -10.28 -10.80 4.16
N ILE A 55 -10.16 -9.48 4.09
CA ILE A 55 -10.18 -8.62 5.27
C ILE A 55 -11.31 -7.61 5.20
N SER A 56 -11.78 -7.17 6.37
CA SER A 56 -12.69 -6.04 6.47
C SER A 56 -11.98 -4.71 6.17
N THR A 57 -12.75 -3.69 5.80
CA THR A 57 -12.23 -2.32 5.65
C THR A 57 -11.58 -1.80 6.94
N GLU A 58 -12.05 -2.25 8.11
CA GLU A 58 -11.45 -1.89 9.39
C GLU A 58 -10.06 -2.52 9.56
N GLN A 59 -9.91 -3.80 9.22
CA GLN A 59 -8.62 -4.49 9.22
C GLN A 59 -7.64 -3.85 8.23
N ALA A 60 -8.11 -3.52 7.02
CA ALA A 60 -7.32 -2.79 6.01
C ALA A 60 -6.76 -1.47 6.58
N ARG A 61 -7.63 -0.68 7.21
CA ARG A 61 -7.26 0.58 7.87
C ARG A 61 -6.27 0.38 9.03
N LYS A 62 -6.45 -0.66 9.83
CA LYS A 62 -5.54 -1.01 10.93
C LYS A 62 -4.16 -1.42 10.41
N THR A 63 -4.09 -2.18 9.32
CA THR A 63 -2.82 -2.55 8.68
C THR A 63 -2.07 -1.32 8.18
N LEU A 64 -2.75 -0.41 7.47
CA LEU A 64 -2.14 0.85 7.01
C LEU A 64 -1.65 1.72 8.17
N GLN A 65 -2.42 1.79 9.26
CA GLN A 65 -2.00 2.51 10.47
C GLN A 65 -0.81 1.82 11.16
N GLY A 66 -0.79 0.48 11.20
CA GLY A 66 0.32 -0.32 11.71
C GLY A 66 1.60 -0.19 10.87
N ALA A 67 1.47 0.16 9.59
CA ALA A 67 2.59 0.55 8.73
C ALA A 67 3.13 1.97 9.04
N GLY A 68 2.54 2.70 9.99
CA GLY A 68 2.99 4.03 10.39
C GLY A 68 2.28 5.19 9.67
N LEU A 69 1.29 4.91 8.81
CA LEU A 69 0.57 5.95 8.07
C LEU A 69 -0.41 6.71 8.96
N SER A 70 -0.48 8.04 8.75
CA SER A 70 -1.53 8.87 9.36
C SER A 70 -2.94 8.50 8.88
N LEU A 71 -3.98 8.92 9.61
CA LEU A 71 -5.37 8.72 9.20
C LEU A 71 -5.68 9.35 7.83
N LYS A 72 -5.04 10.47 7.49
CA LYS A 72 -5.21 11.09 6.17
C LYS A 72 -4.48 10.28 5.09
N ALA A 73 -3.27 9.81 5.38
CA ALA A 73 -2.47 9.03 4.44
C ALA A 73 -3.12 7.68 4.14
N ARG A 74 -3.65 6.96 5.15
CA ARG A 74 -4.32 5.67 4.91
C ARG A 74 -5.52 5.80 3.96
N GLU A 75 -6.34 6.85 4.09
CA GLU A 75 -7.50 7.03 3.19
C GLU A 75 -7.02 7.42 1.78
N LYS A 76 -5.86 8.09 1.65
CA LYS A 76 -5.22 8.29 0.35
C LYS A 76 -4.81 6.96 -0.29
N VAL A 77 -4.25 6.01 0.47
CA VAL A 77 -3.89 4.67 -0.04
C VAL A 77 -5.11 3.89 -0.54
N ILE A 78 -6.23 3.95 0.20
CA ILE A 78 -7.48 3.32 -0.23
C ILE A 78 -7.97 3.93 -1.54
N ARG A 79 -8.02 5.27 -1.63
CA ARG A 79 -8.40 5.96 -2.87
C ARG A 79 -7.47 5.66 -4.04
N ASN A 80 -6.16 5.63 -3.82
CA ASN A 80 -5.19 5.25 -4.84
C ASN A 80 -5.49 3.84 -5.40
N SER A 81 -5.91 2.91 -4.53
CA SER A 81 -6.26 1.54 -4.93
C SER A 81 -7.51 1.54 -5.83
N GLU A 82 -8.53 2.33 -5.49
CA GLU A 82 -9.73 2.51 -6.32
C GLU A 82 -9.43 3.23 -7.64
N GLU A 83 -8.58 4.26 -7.62
CA GLU A 83 -8.13 5.00 -8.80
C GLU A 83 -7.38 4.07 -9.77
N LEU A 84 -6.49 3.22 -9.26
CA LEU A 84 -5.74 2.26 -10.07
C LEU A 84 -6.68 1.28 -10.81
N LEU A 85 -7.74 0.80 -10.15
CA LEU A 85 -8.73 -0.07 -10.79
C LEU A 85 -9.46 0.67 -11.93
N LYS A 86 -9.89 1.91 -11.68
CA LYS A 86 -10.51 2.77 -12.71
C LYS A 86 -9.58 3.04 -13.89
N GLU A 87 -8.31 3.36 -13.64
CA GLU A 87 -7.28 3.56 -14.68
C GLU A 87 -7.07 2.31 -15.54
N ARG A 88 -7.36 1.12 -15.01
CA ARG A 88 -7.21 -0.17 -15.69
C ARG A 88 -8.52 -0.69 -16.29
N ASN A 89 -9.63 0.04 -16.14
CA ASN A 89 -10.97 -0.38 -16.57
C ASN A 89 -11.39 -1.75 -16.04
N ILE A 90 -11.10 -2.01 -14.76
CA ILE A 90 -11.51 -3.20 -14.00
C ILE A 90 -12.24 -2.81 -12.73
#